data_AF-A0A7V5LI40-F1
#
_entry.id   AF-A0A7V5LI40-F1
#
_cell.length_a   1.000
_cell.length_b   1.000
_cell.length_c   1.000
_cell.angle_alpha   90.00
_cell.angle_beta   90.00
_cell.angle_gamma   90.00
#
_symmetry.space_group_name_H-M   'P 1'
#
loop_
_entity.id
_entity.type
_entity.pdbx_description
1 polymer ?
#
loop_
_entity_poly.entity_id
_entity_poly.type
_entity_poly.pdbx_seq_one_letter_code
_entity_poly.pdbx_strand_id
1 'polypeptide(L)' 'MIKQLQNQKILIVEDNVIWQQSFRKWLGNHYVYEFAGDVESAKKIFTRFLPDLVILDLGLPKIELGL' A
#
# COMPACT_ATOMS: atom_id res chain seq x y z
N MET A 1 -24.10 -11.53 -14.28
CA MET A 1 -22.77 -11.32 -14.88
C MET A 1 -21.73 -11.60 -13.79
N ILE A 2 -20.94 -12.67 -13.91
CA ILE A 2 -19.92 -13.00 -12.90
C ILE A 2 -18.80 -11.98 -13.08
N LYS A 3 -18.65 -11.06 -12.13
CA LYS A 3 -17.53 -10.10 -12.11
C LYS A 3 -16.26 -10.95 -12.01
N GLN A 4 -15.48 -11.04 -13.07
CA GLN A 4 -14.13 -11.62 -13.02
C GLN A 4 -13.41 -10.85 -11.91
N LEU A 5 -13.07 -11.53 -10.81
CA LEU A 5 -12.36 -10.92 -9.69
C LEU A 5 -10.95 -10.58 -10.18
N GLN A 6 -10.76 -9.37 -10.73
CA GLN A 6 -9.43 -8.81 -10.87
C GLN A 6 -8.78 -8.82 -9.50
N ASN A 7 -7.58 -9.38 -9.35
CA ASN A 7 -6.88 -9.40 -8.07
C ASN A 7 -6.86 -7.99 -7.47
N GLN A 8 -7.53 -7.80 -6.34
CA GLN A 8 -7.60 -6.51 -5.66
C GLN A 8 -6.21 -6.00 -5.32
N LYS A 9 -6.01 -4.70 -5.52
CA LYS A 9 -4.72 -4.03 -5.41
C LYS A 9 -4.61 -3.30 -4.08
N ILE A 10 -3.57 -3.59 -3.32
CA ILE A 10 -3.31 -2.98 -2.01
C ILE A 10 -1.98 -2.24 -2.05
N LEU A 11 -2.00 -0.96 -1.71
CA LEU A 11 -0.79 -0.17 -1.48
C LEU A 11 -0.52 -0.10 0.03
N ILE A 12 0.66 -0.54 0.46
CA ILE A 12 1.11 -0.44 1.85
C ILE A 12 2.16 0.67 1.94
N VAL A 13 1.89 1.70 2.75
CA VAL A 13 2.76 2.85 2.98
C VAL A 13 3.28 2.78 4.42
N GLU A 14 4.53 2.38 4.58
CA GLU A 14 5.17 2.00 5.84
C GLU A 14 6.68 2.00 5.61
N ASP A 15 7.48 2.72 6.40
CA ASP A 15 8.94 2.83 6.18
C ASP A 15 9.71 1.60 6.70
N ASN A 16 9.12 0.84 7.62
CA ASN A 16 9.69 -0.39 8.13
C ASN A 16 9.33 -1.59 7.24
N VAL A 17 10.33 -2.12 6.54
CA VAL A 17 10.20 -3.29 5.66
C VAL A 17 9.66 -4.55 6.35
N ILE A 18 9.90 -4.72 7.66
CA ILE A 18 9.36 -5.86 8.42
C ILE A 18 7.85 -5.75 8.57
N TRP A 19 7.34 -4.54 8.86
CA TRP A 19 5.91 -4.28 8.95
C TRP A 19 5.23 -4.43 7.59
N GLN A 20 5.84 -3.91 6.51
CA GLN A 20 5.35 -4.14 5.13
C GLN A 20 5.14 -5.62 4.80
N GLN A 21 6.15 -6.46 5.07
CA GLN A 21 6.05 -7.91 4.81
C GLN A 21 5.05 -8.59 5.74
N SER A 22 4.91 -8.12 6.97
CA SER A 22 3.95 -8.65 7.94
C SER A 22 2.52 -8.42 7.48
N PHE A 23 2.19 -7.22 6.98
CA PHE A 23 0.88 -6.93 6.38
C PHE A 23 0.57 -7.86 5.21
N ARG A 24 1.49 -8.02 4.26
CA ARG A 24 1.31 -8.95 3.13
C ARG A 24 1.04 -10.38 3.62
N LYS A 25 1.82 -10.84 4.61
CA LYS A 25 1.67 -12.20 5.18
C LYS A 25 0.31 -12.39 5.85
N TRP A 26 -0.19 -11.41 6.59
CA TRP A 26 -1.48 -11.48 7.27
C TRP A 26 -2.66 -11.39 6.31
N LEU A 27 -2.56 -10.57 5.26
CA LEU A 27 -3.61 -10.38 4.27
C LEU A 27 -3.68 -11.50 3.22
N GLY A 28 -2.58 -12.21 2.98
CA GLY A 28 -2.51 -13.35 2.07
C GLY A 28 -2.07 -12.99 0.64
N ASN A 29 -1.85 -13.99 -0.21
CA ASN A 29 -1.22 -13.81 -1.52
C ASN A 29 -2.19 -13.62 -2.70
N HIS A 30 -3.49 -13.53 -2.46
CA HIS A 30 -4.51 -13.35 -3.50
C HIS A 30 -4.68 -11.89 -3.95
N TYR A 31 -4.08 -10.94 -3.23
CA TYR A 31 -4.01 -9.53 -3.62
C TYR A 31 -2.73 -9.21 -4.40
N VAL A 32 -2.77 -8.14 -5.19
CA VAL A 32 -1.57 -7.54 -5.78
C VAL A 32 -1.09 -6.44 -4.83
N TYR A 33 0.18 -6.45 -4.47
CA TYR A 33 0.75 -5.51 -3.52
C TYR A 33 1.77 -4.60 -4.17
N GLU A 34 1.75 -3.34 -3.76
CA GLU A 34 2.88 -2.43 -3.88
C GLU A 34 3.18 -1.77 -2.55
N PHE A 35 4.42 -1.31 -2.40
CA PHE A 35 4.97 -0.82 -1.16
C PHE A 35 5.60 0.56 -1.36
N ALA A 36 5.38 1.45 -0.42
CA ALA A 36 6.01 2.77 -0.33
C ALA A 36 6.58 2.96 1.08
N GLY A 37 7.77 3.56 1.19
CA GLY A 37 8.38 3.90 2.49
C GLY A 37 8.26 5.38 2.85
N ASP A 38 7.66 6.19 1.98
CA ASP A 38 7.59 7.64 2.14
C ASP A 38 6.43 8.21 1.30
N VAL A 39 6.10 9.48 1.56
CA VAL A 39 4.98 10.17 0.91
C VAL A 39 5.19 10.35 -0.60
N GLU A 40 6.41 10.58 -1.07
CA GLU A 40 6.70 10.84 -2.48
C GLU A 40 6.56 9.55 -3.30
N SER A 41 7.10 8.44 -2.80
CA SER A 41 6.94 7.13 -3.43
C SER A 41 5.47 6.67 -3.37
N ALA A 42 4.77 6.89 -2.26
CA ALA A 42 3.35 6.59 -2.13
C ALA A 42 2.50 7.32 -3.18
N LYS A 43 2.71 8.64 -3.36
CA LYS A 43 2.00 9.45 -4.37
C LYS A 43 2.27 8.95 -5.79
N LYS A 44 3.53 8.65 -6.13
CA LYS A 44 3.90 8.11 -7.45
C LYS A 44 3.28 6.74 -7.71
N ILE A 45 3.25 5.87 -6.70
CA ILE A 45 2.67 4.53 -6.82
C ILE A 45 1.16 4.64 -6.95
N PHE A 46 0.49 5.43 -6.10
CA PHE A 46 -0.96 5.58 -6.11
C PHE A 46 -1.50 5.95 -7.50
N THR A 47 -0.87 6.91 -8.17
CA THR A 47 -1.33 7.38 -9.50
C THR A 47 -1.16 6.35 -10.61
N ARG A 48 -0.12 5.50 -10.56
CA ARG A 48 0.11 4.46 -11.59
C ARG A 48 -0.53 3.12 -11.25
N PHE A 49 -0.60 2.77 -9.97
CA PHE A 49 -1.04 1.46 -9.50
C PHE A 49 -2.57 1.41 -9.36
N LEU A 50 -3.19 2.55 -9.01
CA LEU A 50 -4.62 2.71 -8.74
C LEU A 50 -5.10 1.63 -7.75
N PRO A 51 -4.62 1.69 -6.48
CA PRO A 51 -4.97 0.69 -5.48
C PRO A 51 -6.47 0.77 -5.11
N ASP A 52 -7.06 -0.38 -4.80
CA ASP A 52 -8.41 -0.48 -4.24
C ASP A 52 -8.42 -0.18 -2.73
N LEU A 53 -7.27 -0.37 -2.06
CA LEU A 53 -7.07 -0.11 -0.63
C LEU A 53 -5.67 0.45 -0.38
N VAL A 54 -5.56 1.44 0.51
CA VAL A 54 -4.29 1.94 1.03
C VAL A 54 -4.21 1.64 2.52
N ILE A 55 -3.11 1.02 2.96
CA ILE A 55 -2.74 0.89 4.37
C ILE A 55 -1.65 1.91 4.61
N LEU A 56 -1.89 2.87 5.49
CA LEU A 56 -1.03 4.02 5.70
C LEU A 56 -0.56 4.09 7.15
N ASP A 57 0.75 4.08 7.35
CA ASP A 57 1.36 4.50 8.59
C ASP A 57 1.33 6.04 8.71
N LEU A 58 0.84 6.53 9.85
CA LEU A 58 0.81 7.95 10.19
C LEU A 58 2.10 8.40 10.91
N GLY A 59 2.97 7.47 11.29
CA GLY A 59 4.26 7.70 11.92
C GLY A 59 5.43 7.94 10.97
N LEU A 60 5.19 8.02 9.65
CA LEU A 60 6.26 8.13 8.67
C LEU A 60 7.15 9.37 8.91
N PRO A 61 8.48 9.22 8.77
CA PRO A 61 9.39 10.35 8.87
C PRO A 61 9.08 11.36 7.76
N LYS A 62 9.06 12.65 8.12
CA LYS A 62 8.78 13.81 7.24
C LYS A 62 7.32 14.07 6.85
N ILE A 63 6.34 13.58 7.61
CA ILE A 63 4.98 14.14 7.55
C ILE A 63 4.98 15.50 8.27
N GLU A 64 5.50 16.56 7.64
CA GLU A 64 5.50 17.91 8.25
C GLU A 64 4.11 18.57 8.24
N LEU A 65 3.19 18.12 7.37
CA LEU A 65 1.90 18.78 7.14
C LEU A 65 0.67 17.90 7.36
N GLY A 66 0.83 16.69 7.90
CA GLY A 66 -0.22 15.68 7.81
C GLY A 66 -0.43 15.21 6.37
N LEU A 67 -1.38 14.30 6.17
CA LEU A 67 -1.78 13.79 4.85
C LEU A 67 -2.14 14.89 3.84
#